data_AF-A0A933F7B6-F1
#
_entry.id   AF-A0A933F7B6-F1
#
_cell.length_a   1.000
_cell.length_b   1.000
_cell.length_c   1.000
_cell.angle_alpha   90.00
_cell.angle_beta   90.00
_cell.angle_gamma   90.00
#
_symmetry.space_group_name_H-M   'P 1'
#
loop_
_entity.id
_entity.type
_entity.pdbx_description
1 polymer ?
#
loop_
_entity_poly.entity_id
_entity_poly.type
_entity_poly.pdbx_seq_one_letter_code
_entity_poly.pdbx_strand_id
1 'polypeptide(L)'
;MKRTGLVAFLLCLVFFSGHPLAQAADPRPRTGFLALAPDRGFLGNREVESLFEAFSRDYPAALAYVSRGYGDPGRAYDQYLERALESLESQGVQRAVAIPLFLSGRDPVARDVRNRLAAYKTRIAIEWAPPMSEDYLIAQILLDRVRELSRDPENERLVVLGMGAVDEESEKALKEDLEKLAKYVTGRLPLKETKVALYYDRDAEKELRERKNKETDRLIIDAAAKKGGALLVPFVMGPKYSHHMSLTHWLGAKFEDYDLRISAGEILPHDNVLTWMRKTANRHTPAEPRHVGVVIMPHGAQKPYNDAIEQAVAPLREKYPVEMAYGMADPWTLAEAVRKLEAKGARKIVVARMYSLADQFKDETDYILGLTGVPPETRGRPLPPRVRSSAVFAAFGGYEEDPLICEILKDRTLAVSRKPETERVLLIAHGARDDEHDRRWKELMKKHADYIQGQTQGAFKEILGLTVREDWPDKREKALEEIRGLIREGSRTGRTLIISNRLYGSGR
;
A
#
# COMPACT_ATOMS: atom_id res chain seq x y z
N MET A 1 -50.22 -14.39 -74.45
CA MET A 1 -51.40 -14.14 -73.59
C MET A 1 -50.97 -14.13 -72.13
N LYS A 2 -51.36 -13.10 -71.39
CA LYS A 2 -50.97 -12.81 -70.00
C LYS A 2 -51.36 -13.93 -69.02
N ARG A 3 -50.52 -14.17 -67.99
CA ARG A 3 -50.99 -14.26 -66.60
C ARG A 3 -49.84 -14.05 -65.59
N THR A 4 -50.13 -13.16 -64.66
CA THR A 4 -49.41 -12.71 -63.46
C THR A 4 -49.42 -13.75 -62.33
N GLY A 5 -48.42 -13.72 -61.45
CA GLY A 5 -48.42 -14.38 -60.13
C GLY A 5 -47.09 -14.11 -59.41
N LEU A 6 -46.98 -13.01 -58.66
CA LEU A 6 -47.06 -12.95 -57.18
C LEU A 6 -45.92 -13.72 -56.48
N VAL A 7 -44.82 -13.00 -56.20
CA VAL A 7 -43.74 -13.44 -55.31
C VAL A 7 -44.18 -13.17 -53.88
N ALA A 8 -44.41 -14.23 -53.10
CA ALA A 8 -44.67 -14.15 -51.67
C ALA A 8 -43.34 -14.06 -50.91
N PHE A 9 -43.10 -12.93 -50.24
CA PHE A 9 -42.01 -12.75 -49.29
C PHE A 9 -42.44 -13.35 -47.94
N LEU A 10 -41.80 -14.44 -47.52
CA LEU A 10 -42.03 -15.03 -46.21
C LEU A 10 -41.27 -14.21 -45.15
N LEU A 11 -42.00 -13.44 -44.34
CA LEU A 11 -41.46 -12.80 -43.13
C LEU A 11 -41.27 -13.87 -42.05
N CYS A 12 -40.04 -14.29 -41.78
CA CYS A 12 -39.71 -15.01 -40.54
C CYS A 12 -39.48 -13.99 -39.42
N LEU A 13 -40.53 -13.71 -38.64
CA LEU A 13 -40.46 -13.04 -37.35
C LEU A 13 -39.82 -14.00 -36.34
N VAL A 14 -38.52 -13.83 -36.07
CA VAL A 14 -37.84 -14.48 -34.94
C VAL A 14 -38.13 -13.64 -33.69
N PHE A 15 -39.05 -14.13 -32.85
CA PHE A 15 -39.23 -13.63 -31.49
C PHE A 15 -37.98 -13.99 -30.66
N PHE A 16 -37.12 -13.02 -30.39
CA PHE A 16 -36.12 -13.13 -29.33
C PHE A 16 -36.83 -12.96 -27.98
N SER A 17 -37.24 -14.08 -27.38
CA SER A 17 -37.59 -14.12 -25.96
C SER A 17 -36.29 -13.92 -25.16
N GLY A 18 -36.16 -12.74 -24.56
CA GLY A 18 -35.08 -12.39 -23.65
C GLY A 18 -35.17 -13.22 -22.38
N HIS A 19 -34.46 -14.36 -22.34
CA HIS A 19 -34.01 -14.94 -21.08
C HIS A 19 -32.69 -14.27 -20.69
N PRO A 20 -32.54 -13.77 -19.46
CA PRO A 20 -31.23 -13.34 -18.98
C PRO A 20 -30.32 -14.57 -19.05
N LEU A 21 -29.21 -14.45 -19.79
CA LEU A 21 -28.10 -15.38 -19.71
C LEU A 21 -27.70 -15.45 -18.24
N ALA A 22 -28.03 -16.57 -17.59
CA ALA A 22 -27.55 -16.88 -16.26
C ALA A 22 -26.03 -16.80 -16.31
N GLN A 23 -25.48 -15.79 -15.63
CA GLN A 23 -24.06 -15.62 -15.45
C GLN A 23 -23.54 -16.92 -14.83
N ALA A 24 -22.72 -17.67 -15.55
CA ALA A 24 -22.12 -18.88 -15.04
C ALA A 24 -21.49 -18.56 -13.69
N ALA A 25 -21.91 -19.28 -12.64
CA ALA A 25 -21.38 -19.10 -11.30
C ALA A 25 -19.85 -19.22 -11.37
N ASP A 26 -19.15 -18.21 -10.87
CA ASP A 26 -17.68 -18.22 -10.80
C ASP A 26 -17.27 -19.50 -10.03
N PRO A 27 -16.50 -20.43 -10.64
CA PRO A 27 -16.14 -21.69 -10.01
C PRO A 27 -15.22 -21.51 -8.79
N ARG A 28 -14.85 -20.27 -8.44
CA ARG A 28 -14.01 -19.96 -7.29
C ARG A 28 -14.81 -20.05 -5.98
N PRO A 29 -14.29 -20.75 -4.96
CA PRO A 29 -14.95 -20.87 -3.67
C PRO A 29 -15.19 -19.49 -3.07
N ARG A 30 -16.43 -19.24 -2.63
CA ARG A 30 -16.81 -17.98 -1.97
C ARG A 30 -15.94 -17.81 -0.73
N THR A 31 -15.11 -16.75 -0.74
CA THR A 31 -14.21 -16.42 0.37
C THR A 31 -14.97 -15.56 1.38
N GLY A 32 -14.91 -15.96 2.65
CA GLY A 32 -15.40 -15.19 3.81
C GLY A 32 -14.30 -14.91 4.82
N PHE A 33 -14.63 -14.18 5.88
CA PHE A 33 -13.66 -13.71 6.87
C PHE A 33 -14.11 -14.00 8.30
N LEU A 34 -13.26 -14.68 9.06
CA LEU A 34 -13.50 -14.94 10.48
C LEU A 34 -12.66 -13.94 11.30
N ALA A 35 -13.29 -12.90 11.84
CA ALA A 35 -12.62 -11.97 12.74
C ALA A 35 -12.50 -12.62 14.13
N LEU A 36 -11.28 -12.77 14.62
CA LEU A 36 -10.98 -13.36 15.93
C LEU A 36 -10.52 -12.25 16.87
N ALA A 37 -11.33 -11.92 17.88
CA ALA A 37 -11.09 -10.80 18.77
C ALA A 37 -10.89 -11.24 20.22
N PRO A 38 -9.94 -10.66 20.98
CA PRO A 38 -9.90 -10.85 22.41
C PRO A 38 -11.19 -10.30 23.06
N ASP A 39 -11.73 -11.00 24.06
CA ASP A 39 -12.78 -10.43 24.91
C ASP A 39 -12.19 -9.33 25.80
N ARG A 40 -12.69 -8.10 25.62
CA ARG A 40 -12.24 -6.90 26.33
C ARG A 40 -13.26 -6.44 27.38
N GLY A 41 -14.35 -7.16 27.60
CA GLY A 41 -15.47 -6.69 28.42
C GLY A 41 -16.36 -5.68 27.67
N PHE A 42 -17.43 -5.23 28.33
CA PHE A 42 -18.57 -4.56 27.66
C PHE A 42 -18.19 -3.39 26.73
N LEU A 43 -17.48 -2.36 27.20
CA LEU A 43 -17.13 -1.21 26.33
C LEU A 43 -16.10 -1.59 25.26
N GLY A 44 -15.11 -2.42 25.59
CA GLY A 44 -14.11 -2.89 24.65
C GLY A 44 -14.71 -3.76 23.54
N ASN A 45 -15.70 -4.59 23.86
CA ASN A 45 -16.42 -5.42 22.89
C ASN A 45 -17.31 -4.58 21.99
N ARG A 46 -17.96 -3.53 22.50
CA ARG A 46 -18.71 -2.57 21.67
C ARG A 46 -17.84 -1.88 20.62
N GLU A 47 -16.57 -1.58 20.93
CA GLU A 47 -15.62 -1.04 19.94
C GLU A 47 -15.32 -2.06 18.84
N VAL A 48 -15.13 -3.33 19.22
CA VAL A 48 -14.91 -4.45 18.27
C VAL A 48 -16.15 -4.70 17.42
N GLU A 49 -17.34 -4.69 18.00
CA GLU A 49 -18.62 -4.86 17.29
C GLU A 49 -18.83 -3.75 16.27
N SER A 50 -18.59 -2.49 16.65
CA SER A 50 -18.73 -1.33 15.75
C SER A 50 -17.75 -1.42 14.57
N LEU A 51 -16.51 -1.82 14.85
CA LEU A 51 -15.49 -2.10 13.83
C LEU A 51 -15.94 -3.24 12.90
N PHE A 52 -16.43 -4.34 13.45
CA PHE A 52 -16.84 -5.52 12.71
C PHE A 52 -18.11 -5.27 11.88
N GLU A 53 -19.07 -4.50 12.39
CA GLU A 53 -20.26 -4.10 11.66
C GLU A 53 -19.88 -3.30 10.40
N ALA A 54 -18.96 -2.34 10.54
CA ALA A 54 -18.46 -1.58 9.39
C ALA A 54 -17.73 -2.47 8.37
N PHE A 55 -17.01 -3.49 8.83
CA PHE A 55 -16.31 -4.44 7.97
C PHE A 55 -17.27 -5.41 7.25
N SER A 56 -18.23 -6.01 7.96
CA SER A 56 -19.15 -7.02 7.44
C SER A 56 -20.17 -6.49 6.42
N ARG A 57 -20.33 -5.16 6.31
CA ARG A 57 -21.09 -4.51 5.22
C ARG A 57 -20.50 -4.80 3.84
N ASP A 58 -19.18 -4.99 3.75
CA ASP A 58 -18.46 -5.10 2.47
C ASP A 58 -17.99 -6.53 2.14
N TYR A 59 -17.98 -7.41 3.14
CA TYR A 59 -17.42 -8.77 3.05
C TYR A 59 -18.29 -9.79 3.82
N PRO A 60 -18.49 -11.02 3.29
CA PRO A 60 -19.07 -12.11 4.07
C PRO A 60 -18.16 -12.40 5.26
N ALA A 61 -18.66 -12.20 6.47
CA ALA A 61 -17.82 -12.26 7.65
C ALA A 61 -18.60 -12.74 8.88
N ALA A 62 -17.87 -13.27 9.86
CA ALA A 62 -18.37 -13.57 11.20
C ALA A 62 -17.32 -13.16 12.25
N LEU A 63 -17.79 -12.78 13.43
CA LEU A 63 -16.96 -12.40 14.57
C LEU A 63 -17.03 -13.50 15.63
N ALA A 64 -15.88 -13.90 16.16
CA ALA A 64 -15.78 -14.74 17.34
C ALA A 64 -14.89 -14.08 18.39
N TYR A 65 -15.40 -14.02 19.61
CA TYR A 65 -14.61 -13.66 20.77
C TYR A 65 -13.83 -14.85 21.28
N VAL A 66 -12.59 -14.58 21.66
CA VAL A 66 -11.68 -15.57 22.20
C VAL A 66 -11.00 -15.00 23.44
N SER A 67 -10.74 -15.85 24.43
CA SER A 67 -9.99 -15.46 25.61
C SER A 67 -9.39 -16.70 26.25
N ARG A 68 -8.47 -16.49 27.18
CA ARG A 68 -8.10 -17.47 28.18
C ARG A 68 -8.60 -16.91 29.51
N GLY A 69 -9.69 -17.46 30.01
CA GLY A 69 -10.45 -16.90 31.13
C GLY A 69 -10.38 -17.77 32.38
N TYR A 70 -10.17 -17.11 33.53
CA TYR A 70 -10.26 -17.68 34.87
C TYR A 70 -11.63 -18.37 35.08
N GLY A 71 -11.61 -19.67 35.41
CA GLY A 71 -12.82 -20.46 35.64
C GLY A 71 -13.49 -21.01 34.37
N ASP A 72 -12.89 -20.85 33.19
CA ASP A 72 -13.27 -21.60 32.00
C ASP A 72 -12.59 -23.00 32.06
N PRO A 73 -13.33 -24.11 32.20
CA PRO A 73 -12.78 -25.48 32.07
C PRO A 73 -12.34 -25.81 30.62
N GLY A 74 -11.80 -24.83 29.90
CA GLY A 74 -11.08 -24.97 28.65
C GLY A 74 -11.91 -24.90 27.37
N ARG A 75 -13.18 -24.44 27.39
CA ARG A 75 -14.08 -24.46 26.21
C ARG A 75 -15.22 -23.42 26.17
N ALA A 76 -15.38 -22.51 27.13
CA ALA A 76 -16.51 -21.58 27.15
C ALA A 76 -16.54 -20.62 25.95
N TYR A 77 -15.38 -20.37 25.33
CA TYR A 77 -15.26 -19.58 24.11
C TYR A 77 -15.43 -20.40 22.82
N ASP A 78 -15.42 -21.74 22.88
CA ASP A 78 -15.60 -22.60 21.69
C ASP A 78 -16.96 -22.36 21.03
N GLN A 79 -18.01 -22.18 21.82
CA GLN A 79 -19.35 -21.88 21.29
C GLN A 79 -19.40 -20.61 20.41
N TYR A 80 -18.53 -19.62 20.66
CA TYR A 80 -18.48 -18.40 19.85
C TYR A 80 -17.76 -18.68 18.52
N LEU A 81 -16.72 -19.51 18.54
CA LEU A 81 -16.03 -19.98 17.34
C LEU A 81 -16.97 -20.84 16.48
N GLU A 82 -17.66 -21.80 17.08
CA GLU A 82 -18.62 -22.67 16.41
C GLU A 82 -19.74 -21.86 15.74
N ARG A 83 -20.40 -20.95 16.47
CA ARG A 83 -21.44 -20.08 15.90
C ARG A 83 -20.94 -19.19 14.76
N ALA A 84 -19.70 -18.69 14.86
CA ALA A 84 -19.12 -17.88 13.80
C ALA A 84 -18.86 -18.70 12.52
N LEU A 85 -18.37 -19.94 12.68
CA LEU A 85 -18.19 -20.87 11.56
C LEU A 85 -19.53 -21.27 10.94
N GLU A 86 -20.53 -21.63 11.76
CA GLU A 86 -21.89 -21.93 11.29
C GLU A 86 -22.51 -20.75 10.53
N SER A 87 -22.31 -19.52 11.02
CA SER A 87 -22.74 -18.31 10.32
C SER A 87 -22.08 -18.18 8.95
N LEU A 88 -20.77 -18.42 8.83
CA LEU A 88 -20.07 -18.41 7.54
C LEU A 88 -20.59 -19.53 6.62
N GLU A 89 -20.82 -20.73 7.14
CA GLU A 89 -21.39 -21.85 6.38
C GLU A 89 -22.79 -21.49 5.85
N SER A 90 -23.63 -20.86 6.67
CA SER A 90 -24.96 -20.40 6.28
C SER A 90 -24.94 -19.30 5.20
N GLN A 91 -23.88 -18.50 5.18
CA GLN A 91 -23.61 -17.51 4.12
C GLN A 91 -23.07 -18.15 2.83
N GLY A 92 -22.92 -19.48 2.78
CA GLY A 92 -22.37 -20.21 1.63
C GLY A 92 -20.87 -20.00 1.44
N VAL A 93 -20.15 -19.61 2.48
CA VAL A 93 -18.68 -19.49 2.46
C VAL A 93 -18.09 -20.90 2.42
N GLN A 94 -17.12 -21.10 1.51
CA GLN A 94 -16.42 -22.38 1.34
C GLN A 94 -14.96 -22.30 1.79
N ARG A 95 -14.42 -21.09 1.83
CA ARG A 95 -13.07 -20.76 2.30
C ARG A 95 -13.14 -19.54 3.20
N ALA A 96 -12.58 -19.61 4.40
CA ALA A 96 -12.53 -18.48 5.31
C ALA A 96 -11.08 -18.05 5.57
N VAL A 97 -10.86 -16.74 5.65
CA VAL A 97 -9.61 -16.16 6.13
C VAL A 97 -9.82 -15.69 7.58
N ALA A 98 -9.14 -16.33 8.51
CA ALA A 98 -9.10 -15.92 9.92
C ALA A 98 -8.25 -14.64 10.04
N ILE A 99 -8.87 -13.55 10.48
CA ILE A 99 -8.23 -12.26 10.74
C ILE A 99 -8.03 -12.13 12.25
N PRO A 100 -6.81 -12.33 12.78
CA PRO A 100 -6.55 -12.19 14.21
C PRO A 100 -6.48 -10.70 14.57
N LEU A 101 -7.42 -10.21 15.39
CA LEU A 101 -7.32 -8.90 16.05
C LEU A 101 -6.37 -8.98 17.25
N PHE A 102 -5.16 -9.47 16.98
CA PHE A 102 -4.07 -9.60 17.93
C PHE A 102 -2.84 -8.90 17.36
N LEU A 103 -2.12 -8.22 18.25
CA LEU A 103 -0.91 -7.51 17.85
C LEU A 103 0.10 -8.47 17.22
N SER A 104 0.37 -9.59 17.87
CA SER A 104 1.32 -10.60 17.43
C SER A 104 0.62 -11.92 17.10
N GLY A 105 1.09 -12.61 16.07
CA GLY A 105 0.67 -13.99 15.77
C GLY A 105 1.23 -15.01 16.76
N ARG A 106 2.18 -14.58 17.61
CA ARG A 106 2.80 -15.40 18.67
C ARG A 106 2.16 -15.15 20.03
N ASP A 107 1.14 -14.30 20.10
CA ASP A 107 0.31 -14.12 21.29
C ASP A 107 -0.21 -15.48 21.79
N PRO A 108 -0.14 -15.75 23.10
CA PRO A 108 -0.54 -17.04 23.64
C PRO A 108 -2.00 -17.41 23.32
N VAL A 109 -2.94 -16.46 23.40
CA VAL A 109 -4.36 -16.68 23.07
C VAL A 109 -4.52 -16.96 21.58
N ALA A 110 -3.87 -16.18 20.71
CA ALA A 110 -3.94 -16.38 19.26
C ALA A 110 -3.38 -17.75 18.83
N ARG A 111 -2.27 -18.18 19.43
CA ARG A 111 -1.64 -19.49 19.20
C ARG A 111 -2.56 -20.65 19.59
N ASP A 112 -3.21 -20.50 20.72
CA ASP A 112 -4.16 -21.46 21.26
C ASP A 112 -5.38 -21.66 20.35
N VAL A 113 -5.99 -20.55 19.93
CA VAL A 113 -7.12 -20.57 18.99
C VAL A 113 -6.70 -21.17 17.66
N ARG A 114 -5.49 -20.90 17.17
CA ARG A 114 -4.96 -21.52 15.96
C ARG A 114 -4.87 -23.04 16.07
N ASN A 115 -4.33 -23.54 17.18
CA ASN A 115 -4.23 -24.98 17.43
C ASN A 115 -5.60 -25.63 17.56
N ARG A 116 -6.55 -24.97 18.25
CA ARG A 116 -7.93 -25.44 18.39
C ARG A 116 -8.67 -25.50 17.06
N LEU A 117 -8.64 -24.43 16.27
CA LEU A 117 -9.32 -24.39 14.97
C LEU A 117 -8.78 -25.44 13.99
N ALA A 118 -7.49 -25.80 14.08
CA ALA A 118 -6.93 -26.89 13.28
C ALA A 118 -7.55 -28.27 13.62
N ALA A 119 -8.10 -28.44 14.82
CA ALA A 119 -8.77 -29.67 15.25
C ALA A 119 -10.26 -29.72 14.89
N TYR A 120 -10.86 -28.60 14.46
CA TYR A 120 -12.29 -28.54 14.14
C TYR A 120 -12.57 -29.24 12.80
N LYS A 121 -13.58 -30.10 12.77
CA LYS A 121 -14.09 -30.70 11.53
C LYS A 121 -15.11 -29.75 10.89
N THR A 122 -14.64 -28.68 10.25
CA THR A 122 -15.49 -27.77 9.47
C THR A 122 -15.47 -28.13 7.98
N ARG A 123 -16.53 -27.76 7.26
CA ARG A 123 -16.59 -27.85 5.79
C ARG A 123 -15.87 -26.67 5.12
N ILE A 124 -15.48 -25.65 5.89
CA ILE A 124 -14.80 -24.45 5.42
C ILE A 124 -13.28 -24.66 5.52
N ALA A 125 -12.55 -24.43 4.43
CA ALA A 125 -11.09 -24.33 4.49
C ALA A 125 -10.68 -23.03 5.17
N ILE A 126 -9.93 -23.10 6.28
CA ILE A 126 -9.48 -21.92 7.04
C ILE A 126 -8.02 -21.59 6.72
N GLU A 127 -7.78 -20.37 6.25
CA GLU A 127 -6.46 -19.76 6.11
C GLU A 127 -6.25 -18.67 7.15
N TRP A 128 -5.01 -18.39 7.53
CA TRP A 128 -4.70 -17.35 8.51
C TRP A 128 -4.10 -16.12 7.82
N ALA A 129 -4.69 -14.96 8.09
CA ALA A 129 -4.07 -13.70 7.77
C ALA A 129 -2.85 -13.43 8.68
N PRO A 130 -1.88 -12.63 8.21
CA PRO A 130 -0.82 -12.10 9.07
C PRO A 130 -1.39 -11.32 10.27
N PRO A 131 -0.67 -11.26 11.41
CA PRO A 131 -1.09 -10.49 12.57
C PRO A 131 -0.96 -8.98 12.33
N MET A 132 -1.52 -8.19 13.25
CA MET A 132 -1.54 -6.74 13.13
C MET A 132 -0.12 -6.13 13.05
N SER A 133 0.86 -6.67 13.78
CA SER A 133 2.26 -6.17 13.80
C SER A 133 2.97 -6.21 12.45
N GLU A 134 2.45 -6.97 11.48
CA GLU A 134 3.04 -7.11 10.15
C GLU A 134 2.64 -5.99 9.17
N ASP A 135 1.64 -5.17 9.48
CA ASP A 135 1.17 -4.12 8.56
C ASP A 135 1.47 -2.71 9.08
N TYR A 136 1.96 -1.85 8.19
CA TYR A 136 2.34 -0.48 8.54
C TYR A 136 1.16 0.39 8.96
N LEU A 137 -0.07 0.04 8.58
CA LEU A 137 -1.26 0.73 9.04
C LEU A 137 -1.37 0.67 10.56
N ILE A 138 -0.91 -0.43 11.17
CA ILE A 138 -0.88 -0.59 12.63
C ILE A 138 0.25 0.23 13.24
N ALA A 139 1.43 0.26 12.63
CA ALA A 139 2.52 1.14 13.04
C ALA A 139 2.14 2.64 12.97
N GLN A 140 1.29 3.02 12.02
CA GLN A 140 0.74 4.38 11.91
C GLN A 140 -0.20 4.73 13.07
N ILE A 141 -0.92 3.76 13.66
CA ILE A 141 -1.71 3.99 14.88
C ILE A 141 -0.77 4.40 16.01
N LEU A 142 0.31 3.65 16.22
CA LEU A 142 1.29 3.98 17.27
C LEU A 142 1.89 5.37 17.05
N LEU A 143 2.25 5.71 15.81
CA LEU A 143 2.74 7.05 15.45
C LEU A 143 1.71 8.14 15.79
N ASP A 144 0.43 7.92 15.48
CA ASP A 144 -0.63 8.90 15.78
C ASP A 144 -0.81 9.08 17.29
N ARG A 145 -0.84 7.98 18.07
CA ARG A 145 -0.90 8.04 19.54
C ARG A 145 0.27 8.80 20.14
N VAL A 146 1.47 8.63 19.58
CA VAL A 146 2.66 9.37 20.03
C VAL A 146 2.54 10.85 19.67
N ARG A 147 2.05 11.19 18.46
CA ARG A 147 1.84 12.58 18.03
C ARG A 147 0.75 13.30 18.82
N GLU A 148 -0.28 12.60 19.27
CA GLU A 148 -1.32 13.14 20.16
C GLU A 148 -0.74 13.59 21.51
N LEU A 149 0.35 12.94 21.97
CA LEU A 149 0.97 13.25 23.25
C LEU A 149 2.18 14.17 23.15
N SER A 150 3.00 14.01 22.10
CA SER A 150 4.31 14.64 21.94
C SER A 150 4.19 16.14 21.78
N ARG A 151 5.11 16.88 22.42
CA ARG A 151 5.21 18.35 22.37
C ARG A 151 6.60 18.79 21.95
N ASP A 152 7.63 18.07 22.40
CA ASP A 152 9.03 18.32 22.08
C ASP A 152 9.77 16.98 21.93
N PRO A 153 9.71 16.34 20.75
CA PRO A 153 10.17 14.96 20.56
C PRO A 153 11.65 14.78 20.90
N GLU A 154 12.51 15.76 20.62
CA GLU A 154 13.96 15.70 20.86
C GLU A 154 14.32 15.59 22.36
N ASN A 155 13.42 16.03 23.23
CA ASN A 155 13.57 15.95 24.68
C ASN A 155 12.63 14.94 25.35
N GLU A 156 11.89 14.18 24.56
CA GLU A 156 10.88 13.23 25.04
C GLU A 156 11.31 11.78 24.93
N ARG A 157 10.87 10.97 25.89
CA ARG A 157 11.07 9.51 25.91
C ARG A 157 9.74 8.81 25.71
N LEU A 158 9.75 7.77 24.90
CA LEU A 158 8.59 6.94 24.65
C LEU A 158 8.74 5.58 25.34
N VAL A 159 7.73 5.17 26.10
CA VAL A 159 7.51 3.79 26.52
C VAL A 159 6.29 3.26 25.78
N VAL A 160 6.51 2.28 24.92
CA VAL A 160 5.43 1.51 24.28
C VAL A 160 5.13 0.32 25.19
N LEU A 161 3.92 0.25 25.71
CA LEU A 161 3.51 -0.76 26.67
C LEU A 161 2.66 -1.82 25.99
N GLY A 162 3.14 -3.06 26.01
CA GLY A 162 2.39 -4.26 25.65
C GLY A 162 1.87 -5.03 26.87
N MET A 163 1.09 -6.08 26.61
CA MET A 163 0.57 -7.02 27.61
C MET A 163 0.41 -8.40 26.99
N GLY A 164 0.31 -9.45 27.81
CA GLY A 164 -0.11 -10.78 27.37
C GLY A 164 0.96 -11.88 27.46
N ALA A 165 2.17 -11.58 27.96
CA ALA A 165 3.18 -12.62 28.16
C ALA A 165 2.77 -13.58 29.27
N VAL A 166 3.02 -14.87 29.07
CA VAL A 166 2.81 -15.92 30.07
C VAL A 166 4.12 -16.59 30.52
N ASP A 167 5.19 -16.37 29.74
CA ASP A 167 6.52 -16.94 29.91
C ASP A 167 7.56 -16.07 29.17
N GLU A 168 8.84 -16.39 29.28
CA GLU A 168 9.92 -15.64 28.64
C GLU A 168 9.91 -15.73 27.10
N GLU A 169 9.37 -16.82 26.54
CA GLU A 169 9.25 -17.02 25.09
C GLU A 169 8.24 -16.03 24.51
N SER A 170 7.03 -15.99 25.08
CA SER A 170 5.98 -15.04 24.72
C SER A 170 6.39 -13.60 25.03
N GLU A 171 7.12 -13.33 26.12
CA GLU A 171 7.70 -12.01 26.38
C GLU A 171 8.60 -11.56 25.21
N LYS A 172 9.57 -12.39 24.84
CA LYS A 172 10.50 -12.08 23.75
C LYS A 172 9.76 -11.83 22.44
N ALA A 173 8.82 -12.70 22.10
CA ALA A 173 8.05 -12.61 20.86
C ALA A 173 7.23 -11.32 20.77
N LEU A 174 6.45 -11.02 21.82
CA LEU A 174 5.62 -9.81 21.88
C LEU A 174 6.48 -8.54 21.87
N LYS A 175 7.62 -8.57 22.55
CA LYS A 175 8.55 -7.45 22.59
C LYS A 175 9.18 -7.18 21.22
N GLU A 176 9.62 -8.20 20.49
CA GLU A 176 10.15 -8.05 19.12
C GLU A 176 9.12 -7.39 18.17
N ASP A 177 7.85 -7.80 18.25
CA ASP A 177 6.77 -7.23 17.44
C ASP A 177 6.51 -5.76 17.79
N LEU A 178 6.51 -5.41 19.08
CA LEU A 178 6.39 -4.02 19.53
C LEU A 178 7.61 -3.17 19.16
N GLU A 179 8.83 -3.73 19.24
CA GLU A 179 10.06 -3.04 18.85
C GLU A 179 10.07 -2.75 17.34
N LYS A 180 9.58 -3.67 16.52
CA LYS A 180 9.38 -3.45 15.08
C LYS A 180 8.45 -2.27 14.81
N LEU A 181 7.33 -2.16 15.54
CA LEU A 181 6.40 -1.02 15.43
C LEU A 181 7.02 0.27 15.97
N ALA A 182 7.76 0.21 17.08
CA ALA A 182 8.46 1.35 17.66
C ALA A 182 9.52 1.92 16.70
N LYS A 183 10.23 1.07 15.95
CA LYS A 183 11.18 1.50 14.89
C LYS A 183 10.51 2.36 13.80
N TYR A 184 9.24 2.10 13.49
CA TYR A 184 8.50 2.92 12.55
C TYR A 184 8.30 4.36 13.06
N VAL A 185 8.11 4.51 14.37
CA VAL A 185 7.98 5.80 15.05
C VAL A 185 9.31 6.53 15.13
N THR A 186 10.39 5.87 15.58
CA THR A 186 11.70 6.51 15.73
C THR A 186 12.34 6.90 14.40
N GLY A 187 11.96 6.25 13.29
CA GLY A 187 12.32 6.71 11.94
C GLY A 187 11.62 8.00 11.49
N ARG A 188 10.64 8.51 12.26
CA ARG A 188 9.78 9.66 11.90
C ARG A 188 9.70 10.76 12.95
N LEU A 189 10.00 10.44 14.21
CA LEU A 189 10.05 11.37 15.32
C LEU A 189 11.42 11.24 15.98
N PRO A 190 12.16 12.34 16.18
CA PRO A 190 13.49 12.32 16.77
C PRO A 190 13.40 12.16 18.30
N LEU A 191 12.81 11.07 18.78
CA LEU A 191 12.64 10.80 20.21
C LEU A 191 14.00 10.55 20.90
N LYS A 192 14.18 11.11 22.09
CA LYS A 192 15.41 10.99 22.88
C LYS A 192 15.73 9.54 23.26
N GLU A 193 14.71 8.78 23.64
CA GLU A 193 14.80 7.37 24.01
C GLU A 193 13.47 6.69 23.69
N THR A 194 13.50 5.45 23.22
CA THR A 194 12.30 4.63 23.05
C THR A 194 12.53 3.27 23.67
N LYS A 195 11.61 2.84 24.53
CA LYS A 195 11.62 1.54 25.20
C LYS A 195 10.32 0.80 24.96
N VAL A 196 10.40 -0.52 24.94
CA VAL A 196 9.24 -1.41 24.98
C VAL A 196 9.19 -2.06 26.36
N ALA A 197 8.02 -2.02 26.97
CA ALA A 197 7.73 -2.68 28.24
C ALA A 197 6.53 -3.62 28.07
N LEU A 198 6.45 -4.67 28.90
CA LEU A 198 5.43 -5.70 28.75
C LEU A 198 4.90 -6.13 30.11
N TYR A 199 3.58 -6.12 30.29
CA TYR A 199 2.96 -6.80 31.43
C TYR A 199 2.68 -8.26 31.11
N TYR A 200 2.97 -9.11 32.09
CA TYR A 200 2.59 -10.51 32.09
C TYR A 200 1.11 -10.66 32.45
N ASP A 201 0.47 -11.56 31.72
CA ASP A 201 -0.92 -11.96 31.92
C ASP A 201 -1.09 -12.78 33.21
N ARG A 202 -2.32 -12.91 33.70
CA ARG A 202 -2.66 -13.68 34.89
C ARG A 202 -2.48 -15.19 34.70
N ASP A 203 -2.47 -15.67 33.47
CA ASP A 203 -2.18 -17.07 33.14
C ASP A 203 -0.70 -17.45 33.36
N ALA A 204 0.18 -16.46 33.53
CA ALA A 204 1.57 -16.70 33.89
C ALA A 204 1.70 -17.28 35.31
N GLU A 205 2.81 -17.97 35.57
CA GLU A 205 3.21 -18.35 36.93
C GLU A 205 3.25 -17.09 37.83
N LYS A 206 2.69 -17.21 39.04
CA LYS A 206 2.37 -16.06 39.90
C LYS A 206 3.62 -15.29 40.31
N GLU A 207 4.67 -15.96 40.76
CA GLU A 207 5.90 -15.31 41.22
C GLU A 207 6.63 -14.63 40.06
N LEU A 208 6.71 -15.30 38.90
CA LEU A 208 7.24 -14.75 37.66
C LEU A 208 6.49 -13.47 37.25
N ARG A 209 5.16 -13.54 37.20
CA ARG A 209 4.28 -12.43 36.83
C ARG A 209 4.48 -11.23 37.75
N GLU A 210 4.50 -11.44 39.07
CA GLU A 210 4.69 -10.37 40.04
C GLU A 210 6.07 -9.72 39.92
N ARG A 211 7.13 -10.51 39.72
CA ARG A 211 8.48 -10.02 39.49
C ARG A 211 8.56 -9.18 38.21
N LYS A 212 8.11 -9.73 37.09
CA LYS A 212 8.19 -9.08 35.77
C LYS A 212 7.31 -7.83 35.68
N ASN A 213 6.12 -7.84 36.29
CA ASN A 213 5.27 -6.66 36.31
C ASN A 213 5.87 -5.53 37.17
N LYS A 214 6.57 -5.86 38.27
CA LYS A 214 7.35 -4.87 39.05
C LYS A 214 8.53 -4.30 38.26
N GLU A 215 9.20 -5.11 37.44
CA GLU A 215 10.26 -4.63 36.54
C GLU A 215 9.72 -3.66 35.49
N THR A 216 8.55 -3.97 34.90
CA THR A 216 7.85 -3.07 33.98
C THR A 216 7.45 -1.76 34.66
N ASP A 217 6.94 -1.80 35.89
CA ASP A 217 6.63 -0.60 36.66
C ASP A 217 7.86 0.29 36.88
N ARG A 218 8.98 -0.31 37.30
CA ARG A 218 10.25 0.41 37.49
C ARG A 218 10.73 1.05 36.19
N LEU A 219 10.63 0.37 35.05
CA LEU A 219 11.03 0.93 33.76
C LEU A 219 10.23 2.18 33.40
N ILE A 220 8.91 2.17 33.64
CA ILE A 220 8.02 3.31 33.38
C ILE A 220 8.35 4.47 34.33
N ILE A 221 8.50 4.19 35.62
CA ILE A 221 8.87 5.18 36.66
C ILE A 221 10.21 5.82 36.33
N ASP A 222 11.23 5.02 35.98
CA ASP A 222 12.55 5.49 35.61
C ASP A 222 12.52 6.38 34.36
N ALA A 223 11.60 6.13 33.41
CA ALA A 223 11.43 6.99 32.26
C ALA A 223 10.86 8.37 32.65
N ALA A 224 9.91 8.40 33.57
CA ALA A 224 9.28 9.62 34.09
C ALA A 224 10.21 10.44 35.01
N ALA A 225 11.11 9.78 35.76
CA ALA A 225 12.03 10.45 36.67
C ALA A 225 13.20 11.18 35.96
N LYS A 226 13.50 10.85 34.70
CA LYS A 226 14.61 11.45 33.94
C LYS A 226 14.23 12.82 33.36
N LYS A 227 15.17 13.77 33.38
CA LYS A 227 15.01 15.09 32.73
C LYS A 227 14.52 14.98 31.27
N GLY A 228 13.45 15.69 30.95
CA GLY A 228 12.72 15.63 29.67
C GLY A 228 11.30 15.09 29.89
N GLY A 229 10.45 15.10 28.86
CA GLY A 229 9.09 14.56 28.98
C GLY A 229 9.06 13.04 28.82
N ALA A 230 8.14 12.34 29.51
CA ALA A 230 7.89 10.92 29.30
C ALA A 230 6.49 10.68 28.72
N LEU A 231 6.42 9.80 27.72
CA LEU A 231 5.20 9.38 27.04
C LEU A 231 5.00 7.88 27.29
N LEU A 232 3.81 7.48 27.73
CA LEU A 232 3.41 6.08 27.85
C LEU A 232 2.26 5.79 26.87
N VAL A 233 2.48 4.88 25.93
CA VAL A 233 1.45 4.45 25.00
C VAL A 233 1.11 2.98 25.25
N PRO A 234 -0.03 2.66 25.88
CA PRO A 234 -0.54 1.29 25.92
C PRO A 234 -0.96 0.86 24.51
N PHE A 235 -0.15 0.04 23.88
CA PHE A 235 -0.35 -0.39 22.49
C PHE A 235 -0.84 -1.84 22.43
N VAL A 236 -2.03 -2.05 22.99
CA VAL A 236 -2.70 -3.35 23.12
C VAL A 236 -4.18 -3.24 22.80
N MET A 237 -4.88 -4.37 22.85
CA MET A 237 -6.34 -4.44 22.95
C MET A 237 -6.72 -4.92 24.35
N GLY A 238 -6.50 -4.07 25.34
CA GLY A 238 -6.61 -4.40 26.75
C GLY A 238 -8.06 -4.42 27.28
N PRO A 239 -8.24 -4.83 28.56
CA PRO A 239 -9.55 -4.86 29.20
C PRO A 239 -10.19 -3.48 29.31
N LYS A 240 -11.48 -3.41 29.01
CA LYS A 240 -12.31 -2.21 29.00
C LYS A 240 -13.78 -2.58 29.30
N TYR A 241 -14.06 -2.92 30.55
CA TYR A 241 -15.41 -3.26 31.00
C TYR A 241 -16.31 -2.02 31.11
N SER A 242 -15.76 -0.93 31.64
CA SER A 242 -16.42 0.39 31.75
C SER A 242 -15.36 1.49 31.65
N HIS A 243 -15.76 2.76 31.71
CA HIS A 243 -14.79 3.86 31.72
C HIS A 243 -13.85 3.79 32.93
N HIS A 244 -14.37 3.41 34.10
CA HIS A 244 -13.60 3.25 35.34
C HIS A 244 -12.88 1.91 35.43
N MET A 245 -13.34 0.89 34.71
CA MET A 245 -12.73 -0.44 34.67
C MET A 245 -12.07 -0.67 33.31
N SER A 246 -11.10 0.19 32.98
CA SER A 246 -10.32 0.12 31.75
C SER A 246 -8.82 0.12 32.03
N LEU A 247 -8.04 -0.46 31.13
CA LEU A 247 -6.57 -0.47 31.23
C LEU A 247 -6.00 0.94 31.36
N THR A 248 -6.48 1.87 30.53
CA THR A 248 -5.98 3.26 30.53
C THR A 248 -6.33 3.99 31.82
N HIS A 249 -7.52 3.77 32.39
CA HIS A 249 -7.88 4.31 33.70
C HIS A 249 -6.98 3.74 34.82
N TRP A 250 -6.74 2.42 34.80
CA TRP A 250 -5.86 1.77 35.76
C TRP A 250 -4.41 2.29 35.66
N LEU A 251 -3.88 2.47 34.45
CA LEU A 251 -2.55 3.06 34.23
C LEU A 251 -2.49 4.51 34.74
N GLY A 252 -3.54 5.30 34.48
CA GLY A 252 -3.66 6.67 34.96
C GLY A 252 -3.59 6.76 36.48
N ALA A 253 -4.41 5.97 37.19
CA ALA A 253 -4.39 5.93 38.65
C ALA A 253 -3.07 5.39 39.20
N LYS A 254 -2.48 4.38 38.55
CA LYS A 254 -1.24 3.74 39.01
C LYS A 254 -0.02 4.68 38.94
N PHE A 255 0.01 5.59 37.97
CA PHE A 255 1.14 6.48 37.72
C PHE A 255 0.79 7.96 37.94
N GLU A 256 -0.24 8.27 38.73
CA GLU A 256 -0.73 9.65 38.93
C GLU A 256 0.30 10.60 39.55
N ASP A 257 1.19 10.08 40.39
CA ASP A 257 2.24 10.86 41.06
C ASP A 257 3.49 11.12 40.20
N TYR A 258 3.52 10.64 38.95
CA TYR A 258 4.67 10.75 38.06
C TYR A 258 4.40 11.71 36.89
N ASP A 259 5.42 12.47 36.47
CA ASP A 259 5.35 13.33 35.28
C ASP A 259 5.37 12.49 33.99
N LEU A 260 4.21 11.91 33.68
CA LEU A 260 4.02 10.94 32.61
C LEU A 260 2.76 11.27 31.82
N ARG A 261 2.89 11.47 30.50
CA ARG A 261 1.75 11.62 29.59
C ARG A 261 1.33 10.26 29.06
N ILE A 262 0.14 9.81 29.43
CA ILE A 262 -0.39 8.50 29.04
C ILE A 262 -1.41 8.69 27.90
N SER A 263 -1.30 7.87 26.84
CA SER A 263 -2.29 7.90 25.76
C SER A 263 -3.65 7.46 26.27
N ALA A 264 -4.68 8.24 25.95
CA ALA A 264 -6.06 7.90 26.29
C ALA A 264 -6.62 6.74 25.44
N GLY A 265 -6.04 6.54 24.26
CA GLY A 265 -6.42 5.49 23.32
C GLY A 265 -5.41 4.36 23.28
N GLU A 266 -5.91 3.16 23.00
CA GLU A 266 -5.08 1.99 22.73
C GLU A 266 -4.98 1.76 21.20
N ILE A 267 -4.86 0.50 20.76
CA ILE A 267 -5.01 0.15 19.33
C ILE A 267 -6.42 0.49 18.83
N LEU A 268 -7.43 0.22 19.65
CA LEU A 268 -8.82 0.60 19.40
C LEU A 268 -9.30 1.67 20.40
N PRO A 269 -10.18 2.58 19.96
CA PRO A 269 -10.69 2.74 18.59
C PRO A 269 -9.69 3.51 17.70
N HIS A 270 -9.52 3.08 16.44
CA HIS A 270 -8.75 3.81 15.43
C HIS A 270 -9.10 3.33 14.00
N ASP A 271 -9.33 4.24 13.07
CA ASP A 271 -9.79 3.93 11.70
C ASP A 271 -8.86 2.99 10.92
N ASN A 272 -7.55 3.12 11.13
CA ASN A 272 -6.57 2.22 10.51
C ASN A 272 -6.80 0.73 10.81
N VAL A 273 -7.48 0.36 11.91
CA VAL A 273 -7.80 -1.06 12.15
C VAL A 273 -8.82 -1.55 11.11
N LEU A 274 -9.86 -0.77 10.83
CA LEU A 274 -10.81 -1.08 9.76
C LEU A 274 -10.11 -1.08 8.40
N THR A 275 -9.29 -0.07 8.12
CA THR A 275 -8.52 0.01 6.87
C THR A 275 -7.62 -1.21 6.68
N TRP A 276 -6.96 -1.67 7.75
CA TRP A 276 -6.13 -2.88 7.75
C TRP A 276 -6.97 -4.15 7.53
N MET A 277 -8.10 -4.31 8.22
CA MET A 277 -9.00 -5.45 8.01
C MET A 277 -9.48 -5.52 6.55
N ARG A 278 -9.92 -4.39 6.00
CA ARG A 278 -10.33 -4.29 4.57
C ARG A 278 -9.15 -4.58 3.64
N LYS A 279 -7.95 -4.10 3.95
CA LYS A 279 -6.73 -4.40 3.17
C LYS A 279 -6.42 -5.89 3.14
N THR A 280 -6.46 -6.52 4.30
CA THR A 280 -6.31 -7.95 4.46
C THR A 280 -7.37 -8.68 3.63
N ALA A 281 -8.64 -8.31 3.75
CA ALA A 281 -9.70 -8.91 2.96
C ALA A 281 -9.50 -8.73 1.44
N ASN A 282 -9.09 -7.54 1.01
CA ASN A 282 -8.78 -7.24 -0.39
C ASN A 282 -7.58 -8.04 -0.93
N ARG A 283 -6.64 -8.50 -0.09
CA ARG A 283 -5.55 -9.42 -0.51
C ARG A 283 -6.08 -10.80 -0.88
N HIS A 284 -7.11 -11.28 -0.16
CA HIS A 284 -7.67 -12.62 -0.34
C HIS A 284 -8.94 -12.64 -1.21
N THR A 285 -9.46 -11.48 -1.60
CA THR A 285 -10.59 -11.34 -2.51
C THR A 285 -10.08 -11.21 -3.96
N PRO A 286 -10.62 -12.01 -4.91
CA PRO A 286 -10.28 -11.86 -6.32
C PRO A 286 -10.54 -10.46 -6.86
N ALA A 287 -9.71 -10.02 -7.81
CA ALA A 287 -9.92 -8.76 -8.51
C ALA A 287 -11.09 -8.91 -9.50
N GLU A 288 -12.16 -8.16 -9.28
CA GLU A 288 -13.20 -7.96 -10.30
C GLU A 288 -12.89 -6.66 -11.05
N PRO A 289 -13.13 -6.57 -12.37
CA PRO A 289 -12.81 -5.37 -13.15
C PRO A 289 -13.37 -4.06 -12.57
N ARG A 290 -14.59 -4.10 -12.02
CA ARG A 290 -15.22 -2.93 -11.36
C ARG A 290 -14.51 -2.43 -10.11
N HIS A 291 -13.65 -3.24 -9.50
CA HIS A 291 -12.87 -2.90 -8.31
C HIS A 291 -11.40 -2.55 -8.64
N VAL A 292 -11.04 -2.46 -9.91
CA VAL A 292 -9.69 -2.07 -10.36
C VAL A 292 -9.68 -0.58 -10.69
N GLY A 293 -8.87 0.18 -9.97
CA GLY A 293 -8.55 1.58 -10.30
C GLY A 293 -7.14 1.72 -10.85
N VAL A 294 -6.89 2.80 -11.59
CA VAL A 294 -5.56 3.12 -12.11
C VAL A 294 -5.15 4.52 -11.65
N VAL A 295 -3.95 4.62 -11.08
CA VAL A 295 -3.29 5.90 -10.83
C VAL A 295 -2.24 6.11 -11.91
N ILE A 296 -2.31 7.23 -12.60
CA ILE A 296 -1.26 7.66 -13.53
C ILE A 296 -0.43 8.74 -12.82
N MET A 297 0.87 8.50 -12.69
CA MET A 297 1.80 9.38 -11.96
C MET A 297 2.82 10.01 -12.93
N PRO A 298 2.46 11.09 -13.62
CA PRO A 298 3.39 11.87 -14.43
C PRO A 298 4.11 12.92 -13.58
N HIS A 299 5.21 13.45 -14.10
CA HIS A 299 5.94 14.54 -13.45
C HIS A 299 5.06 15.78 -13.22
N GLY A 300 4.27 16.15 -14.25
CA GLY A 300 3.49 17.39 -14.26
C GLY A 300 4.31 18.62 -14.63
N ALA A 301 3.65 19.58 -15.27
CA ALA A 301 4.22 20.88 -15.61
C ALA A 301 3.09 21.91 -15.80
N GLN A 302 3.25 22.85 -16.73
CA GLN A 302 2.22 23.82 -17.08
C GLN A 302 1.04 23.14 -17.81
N LYS A 303 -0.10 23.85 -17.86
CA LYS A 303 -1.37 23.36 -18.41
C LYS A 303 -1.25 22.65 -19.78
N PRO A 304 -0.51 23.16 -20.78
CA PRO A 304 -0.40 22.47 -22.07
C PRO A 304 0.22 21.08 -21.98
N TYR A 305 1.21 20.89 -21.09
CA TYR A 305 1.81 19.58 -20.85
C TYR A 305 0.81 18.64 -20.16
N ASN A 306 0.15 19.13 -19.11
CA ASN A 306 -0.81 18.31 -18.37
C ASN A 306 -1.98 17.88 -19.27
N ASP A 307 -2.47 18.77 -20.14
CA ASP A 307 -3.55 18.50 -21.10
C ASP A 307 -3.19 17.43 -22.12
N ALA A 308 -1.98 17.47 -22.65
CA ALA A 308 -1.50 16.43 -23.56
C ALA A 308 -1.42 15.06 -22.89
N ILE A 309 -0.98 15.00 -21.63
CA ILE A 309 -0.98 13.75 -20.86
C ILE A 309 -2.41 13.26 -20.64
N GLU A 310 -3.32 14.14 -20.21
CA GLU A 310 -4.72 13.77 -19.97
C GLU A 310 -5.41 13.28 -21.24
N GLN A 311 -5.14 13.92 -22.38
CA GLN A 311 -5.64 13.49 -23.69
C GLN A 311 -5.12 12.11 -24.07
N ALA A 312 -3.83 11.82 -23.87
CA ALA A 312 -3.25 10.51 -24.13
C ALA A 312 -3.84 9.40 -23.24
N VAL A 313 -4.26 9.75 -22.01
CA VAL A 313 -4.87 8.82 -21.05
C VAL A 313 -6.36 8.65 -21.28
N ALA A 314 -7.04 9.53 -22.02
CA ALA A 314 -8.50 9.52 -22.19
C ALA A 314 -9.08 8.14 -22.60
N PRO A 315 -8.50 7.38 -23.55
CA PRO A 315 -9.02 6.05 -23.90
C PRO A 315 -8.96 5.03 -22.75
N LEU A 316 -8.03 5.20 -21.80
CA LEU A 316 -7.94 4.35 -20.61
C LEU A 316 -9.08 4.64 -19.62
N ARG A 317 -9.52 5.90 -19.54
CA ARG A 317 -10.62 6.35 -18.67
C ARG A 317 -11.96 5.74 -19.04
N GLU A 318 -12.12 5.33 -20.31
CA GLU A 318 -13.32 4.63 -20.79
C GLU A 318 -13.41 3.20 -20.25
N LYS A 319 -12.28 2.62 -19.83
CA LYS A 319 -12.19 1.21 -19.37
C LYS A 319 -12.04 1.07 -17.86
N TYR A 320 -11.35 2.01 -17.21
CA TYR A 320 -11.08 1.97 -15.78
C TYR A 320 -11.33 3.33 -15.13
N PRO A 321 -11.71 3.38 -13.84
CA PRO A 321 -11.55 4.57 -13.02
C PRO A 321 -10.06 4.95 -12.98
N VAL A 322 -9.73 6.13 -13.52
CA VAL A 322 -8.36 6.65 -13.55
C VAL A 322 -8.27 7.94 -12.76
N GLU A 323 -7.25 8.07 -11.93
CA GLU A 323 -6.90 9.31 -11.23
C GLU A 323 -5.46 9.71 -11.55
N MET A 324 -5.18 11.01 -11.60
CA MET A 324 -3.83 11.53 -11.80
C MET A 324 -3.19 11.83 -10.44
N ALA A 325 -1.93 11.45 -10.28
CA ALA A 325 -1.08 11.82 -9.16
C ALA A 325 0.16 12.53 -9.69
N TYR A 326 0.04 13.81 -10.01
CA TYR A 326 1.17 14.59 -10.52
C TYR A 326 2.26 14.73 -9.45
N GLY A 327 3.52 14.53 -9.86
CA GLY A 327 4.67 14.79 -9.02
C GLY A 327 5.66 13.63 -8.93
N MET A 328 6.80 13.94 -8.36
CA MET A 328 7.97 13.07 -8.17
C MET A 328 7.79 12.13 -6.97
N ALA A 329 6.82 11.22 -7.04
CA ALA A 329 6.36 10.41 -5.90
C ALA A 329 5.87 11.26 -4.72
N ASP A 330 5.07 12.30 -5.01
CA ASP A 330 4.46 13.12 -3.97
C ASP A 330 3.41 12.29 -3.18
N PRO A 331 3.59 12.10 -1.87
CA PRO A 331 2.72 11.24 -1.08
C PRO A 331 1.30 11.77 -0.94
N TRP A 332 1.08 13.07 -1.14
CA TRP A 332 -0.23 13.71 -0.99
C TRP A 332 -1.06 13.59 -2.24
N THR A 333 -0.49 13.82 -3.43
CA THR A 333 -1.21 13.57 -4.69
C THR A 333 -1.50 12.09 -4.87
N LEU A 334 -0.58 11.20 -4.46
CA LEU A 334 -0.84 9.76 -4.41
C LEU A 334 -1.97 9.41 -3.44
N ALA A 335 -1.95 9.91 -2.20
CA ALA A 335 -3.01 9.66 -1.23
C ALA A 335 -4.37 10.19 -1.71
N GLU A 336 -4.41 11.36 -2.35
CA GLU A 336 -5.63 11.94 -2.90
C GLU A 336 -6.21 11.09 -4.03
N ALA A 337 -5.37 10.68 -5.00
CA ALA A 337 -5.77 9.83 -6.11
C ALA A 337 -6.30 8.48 -5.62
N VAL A 338 -5.60 7.85 -4.66
CA VAL A 338 -6.02 6.58 -4.05
C VAL A 338 -7.38 6.72 -3.36
N ARG A 339 -7.57 7.77 -2.54
CA ARG A 339 -8.84 8.02 -1.85
C ARG A 339 -10.00 8.22 -2.83
N LYS A 340 -9.80 8.94 -3.94
CA LYS A 340 -10.81 9.11 -4.99
C LYS A 340 -11.17 7.79 -5.66
N LEU A 341 -10.20 6.92 -5.90
CA LEU A 341 -10.45 5.59 -6.45
C LEU A 341 -11.17 4.67 -5.47
N GLU A 342 -10.78 4.65 -4.19
CA GLU A 342 -11.45 3.87 -3.14
C GLU A 342 -12.91 4.32 -2.96
N ALA A 343 -13.18 5.63 -3.02
CA ALA A 343 -14.54 6.17 -3.00
C ALA A 343 -15.40 5.72 -4.20
N LYS A 344 -14.76 5.35 -5.33
CA LYS A 344 -15.40 4.75 -6.50
C LYS A 344 -15.47 3.22 -6.43
N GLY A 345 -15.09 2.62 -5.29
CA GLY A 345 -15.12 1.17 -5.06
C GLY A 345 -13.84 0.43 -5.44
N ALA A 346 -12.74 1.12 -5.78
CA ALA A 346 -11.49 0.44 -6.09
C ALA A 346 -10.93 -0.28 -4.86
N ARG A 347 -10.65 -1.59 -5.01
CA ARG A 347 -10.01 -2.47 -4.01
C ARG A 347 -8.61 -2.89 -4.46
N LYS A 348 -8.33 -2.78 -5.75
CA LYS A 348 -7.02 -3.02 -6.38
C LYS A 348 -6.65 -1.77 -7.16
N ILE A 349 -5.45 -1.26 -6.97
CA ILE A 349 -5.01 -0.04 -7.65
C ILE A 349 -3.68 -0.31 -8.35
N VAL A 350 -3.65 -0.07 -9.66
CA VAL A 350 -2.43 -0.12 -10.46
C VAL A 350 -1.86 1.29 -10.58
N VAL A 351 -0.62 1.50 -10.17
CA VAL A 351 0.07 2.78 -10.25
C VAL A 351 1.07 2.74 -11.40
N ALA A 352 0.80 3.49 -12.47
CA ALA A 352 1.70 3.66 -13.60
C ALA A 352 2.53 4.92 -13.42
N ARG A 353 3.81 4.75 -13.07
CA ARG A 353 4.81 5.82 -12.97
C ARG A 353 5.22 6.21 -14.39
N MET A 354 4.72 7.34 -14.88
CA MET A 354 5.02 7.84 -16.23
C MET A 354 6.39 8.52 -16.28
N TYR A 355 7.43 7.72 -16.05
CA TYR A 355 8.83 8.10 -16.09
C TYR A 355 9.57 7.18 -17.06
N SER A 356 10.64 7.71 -17.66
CA SER A 356 11.36 7.06 -18.75
C SER A 356 11.94 5.71 -18.35
N LEU A 357 12.52 5.60 -17.15
CA LEU A 357 13.16 4.38 -16.64
C LEU A 357 12.39 3.80 -15.45
N ALA A 358 12.33 2.48 -15.32
CA ALA A 358 11.52 1.80 -14.31
C ALA A 358 12.01 2.02 -12.86
N ASP A 359 13.26 2.41 -12.66
CA ASP A 359 13.86 2.73 -11.36
C ASP A 359 13.53 4.16 -10.88
N GLN A 360 13.16 5.07 -11.78
CA GLN A 360 12.81 6.44 -11.43
C GLN A 360 11.63 6.48 -10.46
N PHE A 361 11.89 7.07 -9.29
CA PHE A 361 10.96 7.17 -8.16
C PHE A 361 10.38 5.84 -7.65
N LYS A 362 11.01 4.70 -7.99
CA LYS A 362 10.52 3.37 -7.60
C LYS A 362 10.48 3.20 -6.09
N ASP A 363 11.63 3.36 -5.44
CA ASP A 363 11.76 3.05 -4.02
C ASP A 363 10.88 3.96 -3.15
N GLU A 364 10.79 5.25 -3.53
CA GLU A 364 9.93 6.22 -2.87
C GLU A 364 8.44 5.88 -3.05
N THR A 365 8.01 5.58 -4.29
CA THR A 365 6.61 5.21 -4.57
C THR A 365 6.23 3.89 -3.89
N ASP A 366 7.07 2.86 -3.98
CA ASP A 366 6.83 1.57 -3.37
C ASP A 366 6.72 1.69 -1.85
N TYR A 367 7.54 2.54 -1.23
CA TYR A 367 7.45 2.81 0.20
C TYR A 367 6.14 3.51 0.55
N ILE A 368 5.79 4.58 -0.16
CA ILE A 368 4.58 5.38 0.04
C ILE A 368 3.31 4.53 -0.08
N LEU A 369 3.21 3.69 -1.11
CA LEU A 369 2.09 2.75 -1.34
C LEU A 369 2.13 1.55 -0.39
N GLY A 370 3.26 1.35 0.26
CA GLY A 370 3.50 0.28 1.19
C GLY A 370 3.69 -1.09 0.56
N LEU A 371 4.23 -1.12 -0.65
CA LEU A 371 4.76 -2.30 -1.34
C LEU A 371 6.09 -2.77 -0.73
N THR A 372 6.85 -1.88 -0.09
CA THR A 372 8.05 -2.22 0.68
C THR A 372 8.01 -1.63 2.09
N GLY A 373 8.66 -2.33 3.03
CA GLY A 373 8.95 -1.80 4.38
C GLY A 373 10.28 -1.07 4.46
N VAL A 374 11.13 -1.17 3.44
CA VAL A 374 12.46 -0.54 3.39
C VAL A 374 12.31 0.95 3.09
N PRO A 375 12.76 1.85 4.00
CA PRO A 375 12.71 3.28 3.74
C PRO A 375 13.60 3.69 2.56
N PRO A 376 13.17 4.64 1.71
CA PRO A 376 14.01 5.16 0.63
C PRO A 376 15.13 6.06 1.18
N GLU A 377 16.17 6.28 0.38
CA GLU A 377 17.20 7.28 0.69
C GLU A 377 16.60 8.70 0.58
N THR A 378 16.58 9.47 1.66
CA THR A 378 15.91 10.78 1.68
C THR A 378 16.83 11.98 1.59
N ARG A 379 18.17 11.79 1.56
CA ARG A 379 19.19 12.86 1.49
C ARG A 379 18.92 14.02 2.46
N GLY A 380 18.59 13.70 3.71
CA GLY A 380 18.31 14.68 4.76
C GLY A 380 16.85 15.18 4.82
N ARG A 381 15.97 14.74 3.91
CA ARG A 381 14.53 14.98 4.01
C ARG A 381 13.87 14.00 4.99
N PRO A 382 12.75 14.37 5.63
CA PRO A 382 11.96 13.41 6.40
C PRO A 382 11.49 12.23 5.53
N LEU A 383 11.29 11.06 6.15
CA LEU A 383 10.68 9.93 5.46
C LEU A 383 9.29 10.31 4.95
N PRO A 384 8.95 9.98 3.70
CA PRO A 384 7.63 10.29 3.19
C PRO A 384 6.56 9.50 3.95
N PRO A 385 5.40 10.11 4.22
CA PRO A 385 4.25 9.44 4.81
C PRO A 385 3.72 8.37 3.85
N ARG A 386 3.28 7.24 4.43
CA ARG A 386 2.65 6.15 3.67
C ARG A 386 1.16 6.38 3.56
N VAL A 387 0.60 6.04 2.40
CA VAL A 387 -0.84 6.15 2.13
C VAL A 387 -1.62 5.23 3.07
N ARG A 388 -2.64 5.77 3.73
CA ARG A 388 -3.61 4.99 4.50
C ARG A 388 -4.68 4.47 3.54
N SER A 389 -4.55 3.22 3.11
CA SER A 389 -5.46 2.63 2.13
C SER A 389 -5.67 1.15 2.37
N SER A 390 -6.89 0.73 2.08
CA SER A 390 -7.33 -0.66 2.05
C SER A 390 -7.08 -1.33 0.70
N ALA A 391 -6.67 -0.58 -0.32
CA ALA A 391 -6.38 -1.12 -1.62
C ALA A 391 -5.11 -2.00 -1.61
N VAL A 392 -5.09 -2.99 -2.48
CA VAL A 392 -3.87 -3.72 -2.83
C VAL A 392 -3.26 -3.08 -4.07
N PHE A 393 -2.00 -2.72 -3.98
CA PHE A 393 -1.29 -2.00 -5.03
C PHE A 393 -0.48 -2.94 -5.93
N ALA A 394 -0.35 -2.53 -7.19
CA ALA A 394 0.74 -2.94 -8.07
C ALA A 394 1.31 -1.66 -8.70
N ALA A 395 2.62 -1.57 -8.86
CA ALA A 395 3.25 -0.38 -9.44
C ALA A 395 4.28 -0.76 -10.50
N PHE A 396 4.31 0.00 -11.59
CA PHE A 396 5.29 -0.14 -12.67
C PHE A 396 5.67 1.24 -13.23
N GLY A 397 6.69 1.29 -14.08
CA GLY A 397 7.16 2.50 -14.74
C GLY A 397 8.14 2.14 -15.84
N GLY A 398 8.83 3.12 -16.40
CA GLY A 398 9.83 2.87 -17.43
C GLY A 398 9.23 2.80 -18.83
N TYR A 399 8.50 3.83 -19.25
CA TYR A 399 7.84 3.79 -20.57
C TYR A 399 8.84 3.76 -21.74
N GLU A 400 10.09 4.20 -21.53
CA GLU A 400 11.14 4.08 -22.55
C GLU A 400 11.76 2.68 -22.57
N GLU A 401 11.50 1.82 -21.59
CA GLU A 401 11.96 0.42 -21.59
C GLU A 401 10.93 -0.51 -22.27
N ASP A 402 9.75 0.01 -22.62
CA ASP A 402 8.70 -0.72 -23.34
C ASP A 402 8.96 -0.71 -24.86
N PRO A 403 8.91 -1.85 -25.56
CA PRO A 403 9.15 -1.92 -27.01
C PRO A 403 8.25 -1.01 -27.87
N LEU A 404 7.04 -0.67 -27.40
CA LEU A 404 6.13 0.22 -28.14
C LEU A 404 6.69 1.63 -28.31
N ILE A 405 7.61 2.08 -27.44
CA ILE A 405 8.25 3.40 -27.61
C ILE A 405 9.06 3.47 -28.89
N CYS A 406 9.69 2.36 -29.30
CA CYS A 406 10.51 2.31 -30.50
C CYS A 406 9.65 2.51 -31.76
N GLU A 407 8.44 1.94 -31.78
CA GLU A 407 7.46 2.15 -32.85
C GLU A 407 6.98 3.61 -32.89
N ILE A 408 6.66 4.20 -31.73
CA ILE A 408 6.27 5.62 -31.64
C ILE A 408 7.38 6.53 -32.16
N LEU A 409 8.63 6.29 -31.78
CA LEU A 409 9.78 7.07 -32.22
C LEU A 409 10.07 6.89 -33.71
N LYS A 410 9.91 5.68 -34.26
CA LYS A 410 10.00 5.40 -35.70
C LYS A 410 8.97 6.22 -36.46
N ASP A 411 7.69 6.15 -36.06
CA ASP A 411 6.61 6.86 -36.74
C ASP A 411 6.81 8.38 -36.69
N ARG A 412 7.23 8.92 -35.54
CA ARG A 412 7.60 10.34 -35.40
C ARG A 412 8.75 10.74 -36.32
N THR A 413 9.76 9.87 -36.45
CA THR A 413 10.92 10.11 -37.31
C THR A 413 10.49 10.14 -38.78
N LEU A 414 9.71 9.16 -39.23
CA LEU A 414 9.21 9.07 -40.60
C LEU A 414 8.27 10.24 -40.95
N ALA A 415 7.44 10.69 -40.00
CA ALA A 415 6.51 11.80 -40.22
C ALA A 415 7.19 13.14 -40.55
N VAL A 416 8.43 13.36 -40.07
CA VAL A 416 9.18 14.62 -40.32
C VAL A 416 10.30 14.47 -41.36
N SER A 417 10.62 13.23 -41.71
CA SER A 417 11.61 12.87 -42.71
C SER A 417 11.14 13.23 -44.12
N ARG A 418 12.09 13.61 -44.97
CA ARG A 418 11.85 13.88 -46.40
C ARG A 418 12.74 13.04 -47.31
N LYS A 419 14.00 12.87 -46.91
CA LYS A 419 15.03 12.17 -47.67
C LYS A 419 15.93 11.40 -46.70
N PRO A 420 15.43 10.27 -46.16
CA PRO A 420 16.08 9.50 -45.09
C PRO A 420 17.58 9.30 -45.30
N GLU A 421 17.99 8.98 -46.53
CA GLU A 421 19.37 8.62 -46.90
C GLU A 421 20.39 9.77 -46.71
N THR A 422 19.88 11.00 -46.57
CA THR A 422 20.69 12.18 -46.27
C THR A 422 20.41 12.75 -44.87
N GLU A 423 19.50 12.14 -44.12
CA GLU A 423 19.02 12.65 -42.84
C GLU A 423 19.70 11.92 -41.67
N ARG A 424 20.25 12.72 -40.74
CA ARG A 424 20.68 12.27 -39.40
C ARG A 424 19.55 12.52 -38.42
N VAL A 425 19.26 11.57 -37.54
CA VAL A 425 18.21 11.68 -36.51
C VAL A 425 18.85 11.76 -35.13
N LEU A 426 18.48 12.77 -34.36
CA LEU A 426 18.86 12.91 -32.96
C LEU A 426 17.63 12.68 -32.08
N LEU A 427 17.61 11.57 -31.34
CA LEU A 427 16.65 11.31 -30.28
C LEU A 427 17.14 12.05 -29.04
N ILE A 428 16.38 13.02 -28.52
CA ILE A 428 16.81 13.87 -27.41
C ILE A 428 15.94 13.66 -26.17
N ALA A 429 16.53 13.15 -25.09
CA ALA A 429 15.88 12.93 -23.79
C ALA A 429 16.33 13.96 -22.73
N HIS A 430 15.75 13.87 -21.53
CA HIS A 430 16.10 14.72 -20.40
C HIS A 430 17.52 14.41 -19.89
N GLY A 431 17.83 13.16 -19.56
CA GLY A 431 19.09 12.76 -18.95
C GLY A 431 19.09 12.81 -17.42
N ALA A 432 20.20 12.40 -16.83
CA ALA A 432 20.32 12.24 -15.37
C ALA A 432 21.49 13.06 -14.79
N ARG A 433 21.43 13.41 -13.49
CA ARG A 433 22.54 14.08 -12.78
C ARG A 433 23.79 13.20 -12.75
N ASP A 434 23.57 11.95 -12.39
CA ASP A 434 24.60 10.95 -12.22
C ASP A 434 25.08 10.46 -13.59
N ASP A 435 26.39 10.24 -13.73
CA ASP A 435 26.99 9.88 -15.02
C ASP A 435 26.75 8.42 -15.39
N GLU A 436 26.64 7.53 -14.41
CA GLU A 436 26.33 6.12 -14.65
C GLU A 436 24.87 5.97 -15.09
N HIS A 437 23.94 6.63 -14.41
CA HIS A 437 22.53 6.66 -14.82
C HIS A 437 22.34 7.29 -16.21
N ASP A 438 23.04 8.39 -16.52
CA ASP A 438 22.95 9.02 -17.84
C ASP A 438 23.52 8.13 -18.95
N ARG A 439 24.62 7.40 -18.67
CA ARG A 439 25.18 6.41 -19.59
C ARG A 439 24.19 5.29 -19.87
N ARG A 440 23.57 4.70 -18.83
CA ARG A 440 22.56 3.65 -18.99
C ARG A 440 21.36 4.12 -19.82
N TRP A 441 20.92 5.36 -19.63
CA TRP A 441 19.83 5.94 -20.42
C TRP A 441 20.23 6.10 -21.89
N LYS A 442 21.43 6.59 -22.18
CA LYS A 442 21.95 6.67 -23.56
C LYS A 442 22.10 5.28 -24.21
N GLU A 443 22.50 4.26 -23.46
CA GLU A 443 22.56 2.88 -23.95
C GLU A 443 21.17 2.32 -24.30
N LEU A 444 20.14 2.65 -23.51
CA LEU A 444 18.75 2.33 -23.85
C LEU A 444 18.32 3.04 -25.13
N MET A 445 18.59 4.35 -25.24
CA MET A 445 18.25 5.11 -26.44
C MET A 445 19.01 4.64 -27.68
N LYS A 446 20.23 4.14 -27.52
CA LYS A 446 20.97 3.48 -28.61
C LYS A 446 20.21 2.24 -29.12
N LYS A 447 19.61 1.44 -28.24
CA LYS A 447 18.75 0.32 -28.67
C LYS A 447 17.54 0.80 -29.46
N HIS A 448 16.95 1.94 -29.09
CA HIS A 448 15.85 2.54 -29.88
C HIS A 448 16.34 2.99 -31.25
N ALA A 449 17.50 3.64 -31.30
CA ALA A 449 18.13 4.04 -32.55
C ALA A 449 18.41 2.85 -33.47
N ASP A 450 19.05 1.80 -32.93
CA ASP A 450 19.35 0.56 -33.64
C ASP A 450 18.06 -0.12 -34.17
N TYR A 451 16.99 -0.11 -33.37
CA TYR A 451 15.68 -0.61 -33.78
C TYR A 451 15.09 0.16 -34.95
N ILE A 452 15.06 1.50 -34.87
CA ILE A 452 14.53 2.35 -35.95
C ILE A 452 15.37 2.17 -37.22
N GLN A 453 16.70 2.11 -37.09
CA GLN A 453 17.61 1.83 -38.20
C GLN A 453 17.27 0.49 -38.87
N GLY A 454 17.06 -0.57 -38.09
CA GLY A 454 16.68 -1.89 -38.60
C GLY A 454 15.31 -1.91 -39.28
N GLN A 455 14.29 -1.33 -38.66
CA GLN A 455 12.91 -1.31 -39.20
C GLN A 455 12.77 -0.43 -40.45
N THR A 456 13.69 0.49 -40.67
CA THR A 456 13.74 1.34 -41.87
C THR A 456 14.76 0.86 -42.90
N GLN A 457 15.27 -0.38 -42.75
CA GLN A 457 16.27 -0.98 -43.65
C GLN A 457 17.54 -0.13 -43.82
N GLY A 458 17.90 0.61 -42.77
CA GLY A 458 19.03 1.52 -42.78
C GLY A 458 18.84 2.76 -43.64
N ALA A 459 17.58 3.17 -43.89
CA ALA A 459 17.29 4.32 -44.73
C ALA A 459 17.90 5.63 -44.20
N PHE A 460 18.01 5.78 -42.87
CA PHE A 460 18.64 6.97 -42.28
C PHE A 460 20.15 6.90 -42.31
N LYS A 461 20.82 8.03 -42.54
CA LYS A 461 22.28 8.11 -42.51
C LYS A 461 22.84 7.67 -41.15
N GLU A 462 22.21 8.13 -40.08
CA GLU A 462 22.59 7.84 -38.70
C GLU A 462 21.47 8.21 -37.73
N ILE A 463 21.29 7.44 -36.66
CA ILE A 463 20.35 7.74 -35.57
C ILE A 463 21.13 7.69 -34.26
N LEU A 464 21.08 8.78 -33.47
CA LEU A 464 21.82 8.92 -32.21
C LEU A 464 20.89 9.25 -31.05
N GLY A 465 21.11 8.60 -29.92
CA GLY A 465 20.44 8.90 -28.66
C GLY A 465 21.29 9.83 -27.79
N LEU A 466 20.74 10.99 -27.42
CA LEU A 466 21.43 12.04 -26.67
C LEU A 466 20.57 12.54 -25.51
N THR A 467 21.23 13.04 -24.47
CA THR A 467 20.60 13.64 -23.28
C THR A 467 21.03 15.10 -23.13
N VAL A 468 20.11 15.97 -22.67
CA VAL A 468 20.40 17.42 -22.50
C VAL A 468 20.92 17.73 -21.09
N ARG A 469 20.55 16.92 -20.11
CA ARG A 469 20.92 17.06 -18.69
C ARG A 469 20.55 18.44 -18.14
N GLU A 470 19.33 18.89 -18.47
CA GLU A 470 18.91 20.30 -18.42
C GLU A 470 18.96 20.97 -17.05
N ASP A 471 18.79 20.18 -15.98
CA ASP A 471 18.81 20.65 -14.59
C ASP A 471 20.21 20.94 -14.05
N TRP A 472 21.28 20.56 -14.77
CA TRP A 472 22.65 20.61 -14.27
C TRP A 472 23.51 21.50 -15.17
N PRO A 473 23.70 22.80 -14.87
CA PRO A 473 24.33 23.77 -15.77
C PRO A 473 25.62 23.31 -16.43
N ASP A 474 26.59 22.82 -15.65
CA ASP A 474 27.90 22.37 -16.16
C ASP A 474 27.79 21.15 -17.09
N LYS A 475 26.83 20.26 -16.81
CA LYS A 475 26.60 19.05 -17.62
C LYS A 475 25.78 19.37 -18.86
N ARG A 476 24.81 20.29 -18.72
CA ARG A 476 23.99 20.82 -19.80
C ARG A 476 24.84 21.54 -20.84
N GLU A 477 25.78 22.38 -20.42
CA GLU A 477 26.64 23.12 -21.34
C GLU A 477 27.43 22.16 -22.25
N LYS A 478 28.08 21.15 -21.66
CA LYS A 478 28.81 20.11 -22.39
C LYS A 478 27.89 19.32 -23.34
N ALA A 479 26.72 18.91 -22.85
CA ALA A 479 25.74 18.18 -23.67
C ALA A 479 25.24 19.03 -24.85
N LEU A 480 24.98 20.32 -24.64
CA LEU A 480 24.55 21.24 -25.69
C LEU A 480 25.67 21.50 -26.71
N GLU A 481 26.93 21.58 -26.28
CA GLU A 481 28.07 21.70 -27.19
C GLU A 481 28.16 20.49 -28.12
N GLU A 482 28.05 19.28 -27.57
CA GLU A 482 28.01 18.02 -28.32
C GLU A 482 26.84 17.99 -29.33
N ILE A 483 25.61 18.24 -28.86
CA ILE A 483 24.40 18.27 -29.69
C ILE A 483 24.55 19.28 -30.83
N ARG A 484 25.03 20.51 -30.54
CA ARG A 484 25.25 21.55 -31.55
C ARG A 484 26.36 21.16 -32.54
N GLY A 485 27.40 20.46 -32.09
CA GLY A 485 28.42 19.88 -32.95
C GLY A 485 27.82 18.92 -33.97
N LEU A 486 27.04 17.94 -33.49
CA LEU A 486 26.38 16.93 -34.33
C LEU A 486 25.38 17.53 -35.30
N ILE A 487 24.63 18.56 -34.89
CA ILE A 487 23.73 19.31 -35.78
C ILE A 487 24.51 20.00 -36.90
N ARG A 488 25.61 20.70 -36.57
CA ARG A 488 26.44 21.40 -37.57
C ARG A 488 27.06 20.44 -38.57
N GLU A 489 27.54 19.30 -38.10
CA GLU A 489 28.12 18.25 -38.96
C GLU A 489 27.07 17.62 -39.88
N GLY A 490 25.91 17.25 -39.34
CA GLY A 490 24.80 16.69 -40.12
C GLY A 490 24.31 17.67 -41.19
N SER A 491 24.17 18.95 -40.84
CA SER A 491 23.75 20.00 -41.77
C SER A 491 24.74 20.30 -42.91
N ARG A 492 26.01 19.91 -42.79
CA ARG A 492 26.98 20.02 -43.91
C ARG A 492 26.78 18.96 -44.99
N THR A 493 26.23 17.81 -44.61
CA THR A 493 26.14 16.61 -45.47
C THR A 493 24.70 16.20 -45.78
N GLY A 494 23.72 16.96 -45.27
CA GLY A 494 22.31 16.68 -45.40
C GLY A 494 21.50 17.46 -44.35
N ARG A 495 20.48 16.84 -43.76
CA ARG A 495 19.59 17.48 -42.79
C ARG A 495 19.64 16.72 -41.45
N THR A 496 19.61 17.45 -40.35
CA THR A 496 19.49 16.87 -39.00
C THR A 496 18.05 16.99 -38.51
N LEU A 497 17.42 15.87 -38.18
CA LEU A 497 16.10 15.77 -37.57
C LEU A 497 16.27 15.66 -36.06
N ILE A 498 15.51 16.45 -35.30
CA ILE A 498 15.48 16.36 -33.84
C ILE A 498 14.13 15.77 -33.45
N ILE A 499 14.17 14.62 -32.78
CA ILE A 499 12.99 13.92 -32.28
C ILE A 499 13.05 13.95 -30.77
N SER A 500 12.06 14.60 -30.15
CA SER A 500 11.94 14.63 -28.69
C SER A 500 11.61 13.22 -28.20
N ASN A 501 12.53 12.63 -27.44
CA ASN A 501 12.31 11.40 -26.70
C ASN A 501 11.79 11.75 -25.30
N ARG A 502 10.58 12.33 -25.28
CA ARG A 502 9.86 12.80 -24.08
C ARG A 502 8.35 12.62 -24.30
N LEU A 503 7.60 12.60 -23.19
CA LEU A 503 6.14 12.51 -23.22
C LEU A 503 5.48 13.69 -23.93
N TYR A 504 5.91 14.93 -23.63
CA TYR A 504 5.38 16.13 -24.27
C TYR A 504 6.33 17.32 -24.17
N GLY A 505 6.42 18.09 -25.25
CA GLY A 505 7.17 19.36 -25.32
C GLY A 505 8.69 19.25 -25.34
N SER A 506 9.35 20.41 -25.38
CA SER A 506 10.76 20.59 -25.04
C SER A 506 10.88 20.84 -23.53
N GLY A 507 12.01 20.44 -22.93
CA GLY A 507 12.39 20.90 -21.60
C GLY A 507 12.48 22.42 -21.55
N ARG A 508 12.45 22.98 -20.34
CA ARG A 508 12.48 24.44 -20.12
C ARG A 508 13.56 25.16 -20.90
#